data_AF-A0A8J5CVS9-F1
#
_entry.id   AF-A0A8J5CVS9-F1
#
_cell.length_a   1.000
_cell.length_b   1.000
_cell.length_c   1.000
_cell.angle_alpha   90.00
_cell.angle_beta   90.00
_cell.angle_gamma   90.00
#
_symmetry.space_group_name_H-M   'P 1'
#
loop_
_entity.id
_entity.type
_entity.pdbx_description
1 polymer ?
#
loop_
_entity_poly.entity_id
_entity_poly.type
_entity_poly.pdbx_seq_one_letter_code
_entity_poly.pdbx_strand_id
1 'polypeptide(L)'
;MGLLGEQCKGLTKAQHEEHVISMIVSLLKNCRPNQRTRLINKFTENDHEKVDRLLELHFKFLEKVLATNYALEEQAKAENLSEEEQYLRRLDGGLFTLQLVDYIMLDVCATGPPSIKRRVLKILNLRNASVKTIKNIMREYASNLGDMGGSESQAEEQDRILDLLDKFQNT
;
A
#
# COMPACT_ATOMS: atom_id res chain seq x y z
N MET A 1 -26.48 -17.15 -39.08
CA MET A 1 -25.42 -16.19 -38.73
C MET A 1 -25.68 -15.76 -37.30
N GLY A 2 -25.19 -16.46 -36.27
CA GLY A 2 -23.79 -16.53 -35.88
C GLY A 2 -23.58 -15.55 -34.72
N LEU A 3 -23.92 -16.01 -33.51
CA LEU A 3 -23.90 -15.28 -32.23
C LEU A 3 -22.55 -14.57 -31.98
N LEU A 4 -22.57 -13.24 -31.88
CA LEU A 4 -21.50 -12.49 -31.22
C LEU A 4 -21.74 -12.62 -29.72
N GLY A 5 -21.05 -13.59 -29.11
CA GLY A 5 -21.03 -13.75 -27.66
C GLY A 5 -20.54 -12.46 -27.01
N GLU A 6 -21.36 -11.93 -26.10
CA GLU A 6 -20.93 -10.99 -25.09
C GLU A 6 -19.76 -11.62 -24.33
N GLN A 7 -18.53 -11.18 -24.62
CA GLN A 7 -17.41 -11.48 -23.74
C GLN A 7 -17.65 -10.71 -22.45
N CYS A 8 -18.04 -11.41 -21.38
CA CYS A 8 -17.89 -10.88 -20.02
C CYS A 8 -16.43 -10.43 -19.88
N LYS A 9 -16.17 -9.12 -19.88
CA LYS A 9 -14.84 -8.55 -19.60
C LYS A 9 -14.46 -8.94 -18.18
N GLY A 10 -13.81 -10.08 -18.02
CA GLY A 10 -13.18 -10.47 -16.76
C GLY A 10 -12.15 -9.41 -16.38
N LEU A 11 -12.13 -9.02 -15.12
CA LEU A 11 -11.07 -8.20 -14.55
C LEU A 11 -9.71 -8.86 -14.80
N THR A 12 -8.72 -8.09 -15.21
CA THR A 12 -7.34 -8.59 -15.27
C THR A 12 -6.85 -8.94 -13.87
N LYS A 13 -5.86 -9.84 -13.77
CA LYS A 13 -5.28 -10.23 -12.48
C LYS A 13 -4.78 -9.02 -11.67
N ALA A 14 -4.19 -8.03 -12.34
CA ALA A 14 -3.69 -6.81 -11.69
C ALA A 14 -4.82 -5.94 -11.13
N GLN A 15 -5.87 -5.69 -11.91
CA GLN A 15 -7.06 -4.94 -11.45
C GLN A 15 -7.75 -5.66 -10.30
N HIS A 16 -7.82 -6.99 -10.35
CA HIS A 16 -8.37 -7.78 -9.24
C HIS A 16 -7.53 -7.62 -7.96
N GLU A 17 -6.19 -7.70 -8.05
CA GLU A 17 -5.29 -7.46 -6.92
C GLU A 17 -5.47 -6.05 -6.33
N GLU A 18 -5.52 -5.02 -7.17
CA GLU A 18 -5.74 -3.62 -6.78
C GLU A 18 -7.07 -3.44 -6.03
N HIS A 19 -8.16 -4.00 -6.57
CA HIS A 19 -9.46 -3.93 -5.92
C HIS A 19 -9.48 -4.68 -4.59
N VAL A 20 -8.85 -5.85 -4.50
CA VAL A 20 -8.77 -6.61 -3.24
C VAL A 20 -7.99 -5.84 -2.18
N ILE A 21 -6.86 -5.24 -2.54
CA ILE A 21 -6.06 -4.41 -1.64
C ILE A 21 -6.89 -3.22 -1.14
N SER A 22 -7.58 -2.52 -2.05
CA SER A 22 -8.46 -1.41 -1.67
C SER A 22 -9.57 -1.85 -0.71
N MET A 23 -10.20 -3.01 -0.96
CA MET A 23 -11.23 -3.55 -0.08
C MET A 23 -10.69 -3.86 1.32
N ILE A 24 -9.48 -4.44 1.43
CA ILE A 24 -8.85 -4.73 2.72
C ILE A 24 -8.55 -3.44 3.48
N VAL A 25 -8.03 -2.40 2.81
CA VAL A 25 -7.83 -1.09 3.43
C VAL A 25 -9.15 -0.52 3.94
N SER A 26 -10.21 -0.55 3.13
CA SER A 26 -11.53 -0.08 3.54
C SER A 26 -12.06 -0.86 4.75
N LEU A 27 -11.83 -2.17 4.83
CA LEU A 27 -12.20 -2.97 6.00
C LEU A 27 -11.40 -2.56 7.24
N LEU A 28 -10.08 -2.40 7.14
CA LEU A 28 -9.25 -1.99 8.29
C LEU A 28 -9.69 -0.62 8.84
N LYS A 29 -10.02 0.32 7.96
CA LYS A 29 -10.47 1.67 8.32
C LYS A 29 -11.85 1.71 8.96
N ASN A 30 -12.79 0.88 8.48
CA ASN A 30 -14.21 1.01 8.85
C ASN A 30 -14.74 -0.13 9.74
N CYS A 31 -13.97 -1.18 10.01
CA CYS A 31 -14.41 -2.28 10.85
C CYS A 31 -14.57 -1.87 12.32
N ARG A 32 -15.65 -2.35 12.96
CA ARG A 32 -15.84 -2.26 14.42
C ARG A 32 -14.76 -3.07 15.15
N PRO A 33 -14.47 -2.78 16.43
CA PRO A 33 -13.38 -3.45 17.18
C PRO A 33 -13.39 -4.98 17.07
N ASN A 34 -14.54 -5.62 17.29
CA ASN A 34 -14.66 -7.09 17.21
C ASN A 34 -14.41 -7.65 15.80
N GLN A 35 -14.82 -6.91 14.75
CA GLN A 35 -14.58 -7.29 13.36
C GLN A 35 -13.12 -7.08 12.99
N ARG A 36 -12.52 -5.99 13.48
CA ARG A 36 -11.11 -5.66 13.28
C ARG A 36 -10.20 -6.72 13.89
N THR A 37 -10.46 -7.17 15.11
CA THR A 37 -9.70 -8.28 15.72
C THR A 37 -9.77 -9.55 14.88
N ARG A 38 -10.95 -9.89 14.36
CA ARG A 38 -11.11 -11.05 13.46
C ARG A 38 -10.33 -10.90 12.16
N LEU A 39 -10.30 -9.70 11.59
CA LEU A 39 -9.54 -9.39 10.38
C LEU A 39 -8.03 -9.51 10.63
N ILE A 40 -7.53 -8.95 11.73
CA ILE A 40 -6.11 -9.05 12.12
C ILE A 40 -5.69 -10.50 12.32
N ASN A 41 -6.53 -11.33 12.95
CA ASN A 41 -6.25 -12.76 13.13
C ASN A 41 -6.07 -13.50 11.80
N LYS A 42 -6.63 -13.02 10.69
CA LYS A 42 -6.38 -13.60 9.37
C LYS A 42 -4.90 -13.52 8.97
N PHE A 43 -4.17 -12.51 9.43
CA PHE A 43 -2.74 -12.33 9.18
C PHE A 43 -1.84 -13.20 10.05
N THR A 44 -2.39 -13.95 11.01
CA THR A 44 -1.66 -14.93 11.82
C THR A 44 -1.95 -16.38 11.43
N GLU A 45 -2.98 -16.62 10.60
CA GLU A 45 -3.31 -17.95 10.10
C GLU A 45 -2.20 -18.50 9.19
N ASN A 46 -2.07 -19.84 9.15
CA ASN A 46 -1.21 -20.57 8.21
C ASN A 46 0.25 -20.05 8.17
N ASP A 47 0.89 -19.92 9.34
CA ASP A 47 2.25 -19.37 9.49
C ASP A 47 2.46 -18.01 8.80
N HIS A 48 1.46 -17.12 8.95
CA HIS A 48 1.50 -15.77 8.40
C HIS A 48 1.50 -15.70 6.86
N GLU A 49 0.89 -16.65 6.16
CA GLU A 49 0.83 -16.69 4.68
C GLU A 49 0.39 -15.34 4.04
N LYS A 50 -0.52 -14.61 4.71
CA LYS A 50 -1.06 -13.35 4.19
C LYS A 50 -0.07 -12.21 4.34
N VAL A 51 0.80 -12.27 5.35
CA VAL A 51 1.93 -11.35 5.51
C VAL A 51 2.96 -11.61 4.43
N ASP A 52 3.23 -12.88 4.11
CA ASP A 52 4.12 -13.26 3.02
C ASP A 52 3.60 -12.71 1.68
N ARG A 53 2.29 -12.89 1.44
CA ARG A 53 1.63 -12.37 0.25
C ARG A 53 1.64 -10.84 0.18
N LEU A 54 1.45 -10.14 1.29
CA LEU A 54 1.57 -8.67 1.34
C LEU A 54 2.97 -8.22 0.95
N LEU A 55 4.01 -8.89 1.43
CA LEU A 55 5.39 -8.55 1.09
C LEU A 55 5.72 -8.87 -0.36
N GLU A 56 5.22 -9.97 -0.91
CA GLU A 56 5.34 -10.26 -2.34
C GLU A 56 4.71 -9.15 -3.19
N LEU A 57 3.52 -8.67 -2.80
CA LEU A 57 2.86 -7.54 -3.47
C LEU A 57 3.65 -6.24 -3.29
N HIS A 58 4.19 -5.96 -2.09
CA HIS A 58 5.05 -4.82 -1.84
C HIS A 58 6.23 -4.78 -2.81
N PHE A 59 6.99 -5.88 -2.93
CA PHE A 59 8.13 -5.94 -3.85
C PHE A 59 7.71 -5.79 -5.31
N LYS A 60 6.64 -6.47 -5.71
CA LYS A 60 6.10 -6.39 -7.08
C LYS A 60 5.75 -4.96 -7.47
N PHE A 61 5.03 -4.23 -6.60
CA PHE A 61 4.64 -2.85 -6.89
C PHE A 61 5.79 -1.87 -6.69
N LEU A 62 6.72 -2.13 -5.76
CA LEU A 62 7.93 -1.34 -5.59
C LEU A 62 8.79 -1.36 -6.86
N GLU A 63 9.03 -2.54 -7.45
CA GLU A 63 9.76 -2.65 -8.72
C GLU A 63 9.05 -1.88 -9.85
N LYS A 64 7.72 -1.96 -9.95
CA LYS A 64 6.93 -1.22 -10.93
C LYS A 64 7.06 0.30 -10.75
N VAL A 65 6.99 0.78 -9.50
CA VAL A 65 7.14 2.21 -9.16
C VAL A 65 8.55 2.69 -9.46
N LEU A 66 9.59 1.91 -9.13
CA LEU A 66 10.98 2.26 -9.43
C LEU A 66 11.21 2.36 -10.95
N ALA A 67 10.67 1.42 -11.74
CA ALA A 67 10.72 1.50 -13.20
C ALA A 67 9.99 2.73 -13.74
N THR A 68 8.84 3.07 -13.15
CA THR A 68 8.09 4.28 -13.50
C THR A 68 8.89 5.54 -13.18
N ASN A 69 9.48 5.62 -11.98
CA ASN A 69 10.30 6.75 -11.57
C ASN A 69 11.47 6.98 -12.54
N TYR A 70 12.16 5.90 -12.92
CA TYR A 70 13.26 5.98 -13.90
C TYR A 70 12.80 6.51 -15.26
N ALA A 71 11.65 6.04 -15.75
CA ALA A 71 11.09 6.56 -17.01
C ALA A 71 10.64 8.02 -16.90
N LEU A 72 10.17 8.45 -15.73
CA LEU A 72 9.71 9.81 -15.47
C LEU A 72 10.86 10.82 -15.31
N GLU A 73 12.06 10.42 -14.87
CA GLU A 73 13.18 11.36 -14.64
C GLU A 73 13.54 12.17 -15.90
N GLU A 74 13.57 11.52 -17.07
CA GLU A 74 13.89 12.20 -18.34
C GLU A 74 12.69 12.99 -18.87
N GLN A 75 11.47 12.47 -18.71
CA GLN A 75 10.24 13.16 -19.13
C GLN A 75 9.98 14.42 -18.29
N ALA A 76 10.23 14.35 -16.98
CA ALA A 76 10.04 15.47 -16.06
C ALA A 76 10.90 16.68 -16.44
N LYS A 77 12.15 16.43 -16.87
CA LYS A 77 13.05 17.48 -17.36
C LYS A 77 12.64 18.01 -18.73
N ALA A 78 12.25 17.12 -19.64
CA ALA A 78 11.89 17.49 -21.00
C ALA A 78 10.58 18.31 -21.05
N GLU A 79 9.60 17.95 -20.22
CA GLU A 79 8.26 18.55 -20.19
C GLU A 79 8.12 19.61 -19.08
N ASN A 80 9.16 19.85 -18.26
CA ASN A 80 9.14 20.72 -17.08
C ASN A 80 7.96 20.41 -16.14
N LEU A 81 7.75 19.13 -15.84
CA LEU A 81 6.64 18.69 -15.01
C LEU A 81 6.79 19.20 -13.58
N SER A 82 5.71 19.75 -13.04
CA SER A 82 5.60 20.07 -11.62
C SER A 82 5.68 18.81 -10.74
N GLU A 83 5.98 18.99 -9.46
CA GLU A 83 6.03 17.88 -8.49
C GLU A 83 4.68 17.16 -8.37
N GLU A 84 3.57 17.90 -8.48
CA GLU A 84 2.22 17.35 -8.47
C GLU A 84 1.97 16.45 -9.70
N GLU A 85 2.33 16.91 -10.91
CA GLU A 85 2.21 16.11 -12.13
C GLU A 85 3.08 14.84 -12.08
N GLN A 86 4.29 14.95 -11.54
CA GLN A 86 5.16 13.79 -11.34
C GLN A 86 4.54 12.79 -10.36
N TYR A 87 3.95 13.28 -9.27
CA TYR A 87 3.26 12.42 -8.30
C TYR A 87 2.04 11.72 -8.91
N LEU A 88 1.20 12.43 -9.65
CA LEU A 88 0.06 11.86 -10.38
C LEU A 88 0.50 10.74 -11.34
N ARG A 89 1.55 10.98 -12.13
CA ARG A 89 2.10 9.95 -13.03
C ARG A 89 2.66 8.75 -12.27
N ARG A 90 3.26 8.95 -11.09
CA ARG A 90 3.70 7.84 -10.21
C ARG A 90 2.51 7.05 -9.66
N LEU A 91 1.40 7.70 -9.31
CA LEU A 91 0.16 7.03 -8.89
C LEU A 91 -0.35 6.10 -9.99
N ASP A 92 -0.42 6.57 -11.24
CA ASP A 92 -0.77 5.76 -12.40
C ASP A 92 0.25 4.61 -12.65
N GLY A 93 1.51 4.86 -12.30
CA GLY A 93 2.59 3.87 -12.27
C GLY A 93 2.47 2.77 -11.21
N GLY A 94 1.45 2.82 -10.35
CA GLY A 94 1.21 1.83 -9.29
C GLY A 94 1.68 2.26 -7.90
N LEU A 95 2.09 3.52 -7.72
CA LEU A 95 2.40 4.07 -6.40
C LEU A 95 1.18 4.01 -5.48
N PHE A 96 -0.02 4.26 -6.00
CA PHE A 96 -1.25 4.18 -5.23
C PHE A 96 -1.43 2.80 -4.61
N THR A 97 -1.30 1.74 -5.41
CA THR A 97 -1.44 0.37 -4.92
C THR A 97 -0.35 0.00 -3.93
N LEU A 98 0.89 0.46 -4.15
CA LEU A 98 1.99 0.28 -3.20
C LEU A 98 1.70 0.94 -1.85
N GLN A 99 1.20 2.19 -1.87
CA GLN A 99 0.79 2.91 -0.66
C GLN A 99 -0.30 2.15 0.11
N LEU A 100 -1.28 1.56 -0.57
CA LEU A 100 -2.31 0.77 0.09
C LEU A 100 -1.76 -0.53 0.69
N VAL A 101 -0.83 -1.22 0.02
CA VAL A 101 -0.17 -2.42 0.57
C VAL A 101 0.63 -2.06 1.82
N ASP A 102 1.39 -0.98 1.75
CA ASP A 102 2.22 -0.50 2.86
C ASP A 102 1.38 0.00 4.03
N TYR A 103 0.22 0.61 3.74
CA TYR A 103 -0.77 0.96 4.75
C TYR A 103 -1.28 -0.27 5.49
N ILE A 104 -1.71 -1.32 4.77
CA ILE A 104 -2.15 -2.58 5.40
C ILE A 104 -1.01 -3.12 6.27
N MET A 105 0.22 -3.14 5.74
CA MET A 105 1.38 -3.68 6.44
C MET A 105 1.68 -2.93 7.75
N LEU A 106 1.65 -1.59 7.74
CA LEU A 106 1.79 -0.77 8.95
C LEU A 106 0.67 -1.03 9.94
N ASP A 107 -0.59 -1.01 9.48
CA ASP A 107 -1.77 -1.17 10.33
C ASP A 107 -1.78 -2.53 11.06
N VAL A 108 -1.50 -3.63 10.34
CA VAL A 108 -1.45 -4.97 10.94
C VAL A 108 -0.22 -5.18 11.82
N CYS A 109 0.90 -4.52 11.54
CA CYS A 109 2.08 -4.56 12.41
C CYS A 109 1.89 -3.77 13.71
N ALA A 110 1.17 -2.65 13.64
CA ALA A 110 0.94 -1.78 14.79
C ALA A 110 -0.18 -2.30 15.70
N THR A 111 -1.19 -2.96 15.14
CA THR A 111 -2.38 -3.40 15.88
C THR A 111 -2.50 -4.90 16.09
N GLY A 112 -1.71 -5.69 15.36
CA GLY A 112 -1.64 -7.13 15.52
C GLY A 112 -0.56 -7.60 16.50
N PRO A 113 -0.48 -8.93 16.74
CA PRO A 113 0.52 -9.49 17.63
C PRO A 113 1.96 -9.30 17.09
N PRO A 114 2.98 -9.24 17.97
CA PRO A 114 4.38 -9.01 17.57
C PRO A 114 4.95 -10.02 16.56
N SER A 115 4.33 -11.20 16.45
CA SER A 115 4.73 -12.22 15.46
C SER A 115 4.59 -11.75 14.01
N ILE A 116 3.58 -10.90 13.71
CA ILE A 116 3.41 -10.30 12.37
C ILE A 116 4.61 -9.43 12.02
N LYS A 117 4.97 -8.50 12.90
CA LYS A 117 6.13 -7.63 12.70
C LYS A 117 7.41 -8.43 12.56
N ARG A 118 7.60 -9.46 13.39
CA ARG A 118 8.76 -10.36 13.29
C ARG A 118 8.83 -11.05 11.92
N ARG A 119 7.70 -11.50 11.36
CA ARG A 119 7.62 -12.09 10.02
C ARG A 119 8.01 -11.07 8.94
N VAL A 120 7.47 -9.84 9.02
CA VAL A 120 7.80 -8.76 8.09
C VAL A 120 9.30 -8.48 8.08
N LEU A 121 9.89 -8.26 9.25
CA LEU A 121 11.33 -8.00 9.39
C LEU A 121 12.19 -9.16 8.85
N LYS A 122 11.78 -10.40 9.13
CA LYS A 122 12.48 -11.59 8.62
C LYS A 122 12.54 -11.58 7.09
N ILE A 123 11.43 -11.32 6.41
CA ILE A 123 11.36 -11.35 4.94
C ILE A 123 12.11 -10.17 4.33
N LEU A 124 12.00 -8.98 4.92
CA LEU A 124 12.77 -7.81 4.48
C LEU A 124 14.28 -8.09 4.54
N ASN A 125 14.75 -8.69 5.64
CA ASN A 125 16.16 -9.08 5.78
C ASN A 125 16.58 -10.13 4.74
N LEU A 126 15.73 -11.12 4.44
CA LEU A 126 16.01 -12.15 3.42
C LEU A 126 16.13 -11.56 1.99
N ARG A 127 15.43 -10.45 1.73
CA ARG A 127 15.43 -9.75 0.43
C ARG A 127 16.40 -8.56 0.38
N ASN A 128 17.23 -8.37 1.41
CA ASN A 128 18.08 -7.18 1.59
C ASN A 128 17.31 -5.85 1.48
N ALA A 129 16.04 -5.86 1.85
CA ALA A 129 15.17 -4.70 1.81
C ALA A 129 15.12 -3.99 3.16
N SER A 130 14.92 -2.68 3.14
CA SER A 130 14.85 -1.89 4.36
C SER A 130 13.41 -1.54 4.72
N VAL A 131 13.11 -1.65 6.01
CA VAL A 131 11.90 -1.08 6.64
C VAL A 131 11.77 0.42 6.34
N LYS A 132 12.90 1.11 6.11
CA LYS A 132 12.92 2.53 5.74
C LYS A 132 12.17 2.81 4.44
N THR A 133 12.17 1.89 3.48
CA THR A 133 11.47 2.05 2.20
C THR A 133 9.97 2.21 2.43
N ILE A 134 9.35 1.28 3.17
CA ILE A 134 7.94 1.33 3.56
C ILE A 134 7.63 2.63 4.31
N LYS A 135 8.47 2.99 5.28
CA LYS A 135 8.29 4.23 6.06
C LYS A 135 8.34 5.48 5.18
N ASN A 136 9.23 5.54 4.19
CA ASN A 136 9.37 6.68 3.31
C ASN A 136 8.15 6.83 2.40
N ILE A 137 7.66 5.73 1.81
CA ILE A 137 6.44 5.71 0.99
C ILE A 137 5.23 6.22 1.80
N MET A 138 5.11 5.75 3.04
CA MET A 138 3.98 6.12 3.90
C MET A 138 4.07 7.54 4.47
N ARG A 139 5.28 8.08 4.69
CA ARG A 139 5.45 9.52 4.99
C ARG A 139 5.12 10.39 3.80
N GLU A 140 5.55 10.02 2.60
CA GLU A 140 5.20 10.73 1.37
C GLU A 140 3.67 10.74 1.20
N TYR A 141 3.01 9.60 1.42
CA TYR A 141 1.55 9.51 1.37
C TYR A 141 0.88 10.45 2.38
N ALA A 142 1.33 10.46 3.64
CA ALA A 142 0.80 11.35 4.68
C ALA A 142 1.03 12.84 4.36
N SER A 143 2.20 13.21 3.80
CA SER A 143 2.48 14.60 3.40
C SER A 143 1.52 15.08 2.31
N ASN A 144 1.33 14.26 1.27
CA ASN A 144 0.43 14.59 0.16
C ASN A 144 -1.04 14.74 0.59
N LEU A 145 -1.47 14.07 1.66
CA LEU A 145 -2.81 14.28 2.22
C LEU A 145 -2.96 15.65 2.91
N GLY A 146 -1.89 16.16 3.54
CA GLY A 146 -1.90 17.43 4.25
C GLY A 146 -1.67 18.67 3.36
N ASP A 147 -0.85 18.53 2.32
CA ASP A 147 -0.46 19.65 1.45
C ASP A 147 -1.59 20.12 0.50
N MET A 148 -2.57 19.27 0.19
CA MET A 148 -3.69 19.60 -0.70
C MET A 148 -4.82 20.42 -0.06
N GLY A 149 -4.59 21.07 1.09
CA GLY A 149 -5.62 21.85 1.79
C GLY A 149 -6.81 20.98 2.23
N GLY A 150 -6.48 19.76 2.67
CA GLY A 150 -7.43 18.65 2.75
C GLY A 150 -8.61 18.87 3.68
N SER A 151 -9.71 18.16 3.39
CA SER A 151 -10.89 18.10 4.27
C SER A 151 -10.54 17.55 5.67
N GLU A 152 -11.41 17.78 6.66
CA GLU A 152 -11.25 17.25 8.02
C GLU A 152 -10.98 15.73 8.04
N SER A 153 -11.62 14.98 7.12
CA SER A 153 -11.37 13.55 6.94
C SER A 153 -9.96 13.19 6.45
N GLN A 154 -9.30 14.06 5.68
CA GLN A 154 -7.93 13.83 5.20
C GLN A 154 -6.90 14.14 6.30
N ALA A 155 -7.16 15.15 7.13
CA ALA A 155 -6.35 15.44 8.31
C ALA A 155 -6.39 14.29 9.32
N GLU A 156 -7.59 13.75 9.61
CA GLU A 156 -7.71 12.56 10.48
C GLU A 156 -6.95 11.34 9.94
N GLU A 157 -6.95 11.15 8.62
CA GLU A 157 -6.23 10.04 7.99
C GLU A 157 -4.71 10.25 8.08
N GLN A 158 -4.24 11.48 7.86
CA GLN A 158 -2.84 11.84 8.03
C GLN A 158 -2.36 11.52 9.46
N ASP A 159 -3.10 11.98 10.47
CA ASP A 159 -2.78 11.72 11.88
C ASP A 159 -2.73 10.22 12.20
N ARG A 160 -3.69 9.45 11.68
CA ARG A 160 -3.69 7.98 11.82
C ARG A 160 -2.45 7.34 11.23
N ILE A 161 -2.03 7.74 10.02
CA ILE A 161 -0.84 7.19 9.37
C ILE A 161 0.43 7.52 10.18
N LEU A 162 0.52 8.74 10.72
CA LEU A 162 1.65 9.15 11.55
C LEU A 162 1.72 8.32 12.85
N ASP A 163 0.59 8.12 13.54
CA ASP A 163 0.52 7.25 14.73
C ASP A 163 0.92 5.79 14.42
N LEU A 164 0.50 5.26 13.27
CA LEU A 164 0.92 3.93 12.82
C LEU A 164 2.44 3.86 12.55
N LEU A 165 3.03 4.89 11.94
CA LEU A 165 4.47 4.97 11.71
C LEU A 165 5.27 4.98 13.01
N ASP A 166 4.79 5.70 14.02
CA ASP A 166 5.43 5.79 15.34
C ASP A 166 5.34 4.46 16.09
N LYS A 167 4.18 3.80 16.09
CA LYS A 167 4.01 2.45 16.66
C LYS A 167 4.90 1.44 15.98
N PHE A 168 5.02 1.53 14.66
CA PHE A 168 5.89 0.67 13.87
C PHE A 168 7.38 0.94 14.15
N GLN A 169 7.76 2.10 14.68
CA GLN A 169 9.11 2.41 15.11
C GLN A 169 9.43 1.88 16.51
N ASN A 170 8.49 1.94 17.44
CA ASN A 170 8.74 1.74 18.88
C ASN A 170 8.40 0.34 19.44
N THR A 171 7.94 -0.58 18.60
CA THR A 171 7.60 -1.98 18.99
C THR A 171 8.68 -2.97 18.54
#